data_AF-A0A7S1X8H9-F1
#
_entry.id   AF-A0A7S1X8H9-F1
#
_cell.length_a   1.000
_cell.length_b   1.000
_cell.length_c   1.000
_cell.angle_alpha   90.00
_cell.angle_beta   90.00
_cell.angle_gamma   90.00
#
_symmetry.space_group_name_H-M   'P 1'
#
loop_
_entity.id
_entity.type
_entity.pdbx_description
1 polymer ?
#
loop_
_entity_poly.entity_id
_entity_poly.type
_entity_poly.pdbx_seq_one_letter_code
_entity_poly.pdbx_strand_id
1 'polypeptide(L)'
;HSDRLVSEISIMPSVLVTGGSGYLGQFVVRDLVATGYWQVGYTYCSTSAPQKLPPNVCAFQVNLATGAGLQEALTALGAVSAVVNCAAISQPAVCERSPDTARSVNVPTALLSALHGQRERTGCEAVLV
;
A
#
# COMPACT_ATOMS: atom_id res chain seq x y z
N HIS A 1 -8.94 -41.42 -17.43
CA HIS A 1 -9.84 -40.31 -17.08
C HIS A 1 -9.34 -39.63 -15.80
N SER A 2 -8.17 -39.00 -15.86
CA SER A 2 -7.54 -38.33 -14.70
C SER A 2 -6.80 -37.12 -15.25
N ASP A 3 -7.46 -35.96 -15.34
CA ASP A 3 -6.80 -34.73 -15.79
C ASP A 3 -7.61 -33.45 -15.47
N ARG A 4 -8.09 -33.31 -14.23
CA ARG A 4 -8.79 -32.08 -13.79
C ARG A 4 -8.55 -31.71 -12.32
N LEU A 5 -7.30 -31.74 -11.89
CA LEU A 5 -6.89 -31.09 -10.64
C LEU A 5 -5.56 -30.37 -10.86
N VAL A 6 -5.51 -29.48 -11.86
CA VAL A 6 -4.64 -28.31 -11.73
C VAL A 6 -5.43 -27.40 -10.78
N SER A 7 -5.15 -27.51 -9.49
CA SER A 7 -5.64 -26.56 -8.51
C SER A 7 -5.24 -25.17 -8.98
N GLU A 8 -6.21 -24.37 -9.43
CA GLU A 8 -6.02 -22.93 -9.52
C GLU A 8 -5.57 -22.48 -8.14
N ILE A 9 -4.28 -22.18 -8.01
CA ILE A 9 -3.79 -21.44 -6.86
C ILE A 9 -4.50 -20.11 -6.97
N SER A 10 -5.60 -19.94 -6.22
CA SER A 10 -6.30 -18.67 -6.12
C SER A 10 -5.31 -17.69 -5.47
N ILE A 11 -4.57 -16.97 -6.29
CA ILE A 11 -3.67 -15.91 -5.83
C ILE A 11 -4.58 -14.85 -5.21
N MET A 12 -4.54 -14.71 -3.89
CA MET A 12 -5.27 -13.66 -3.21
C MET A 12 -4.78 -12.31 -3.76
N PRO A 13 -5.68 -11.43 -4.24
CA PRO A 13 -5.26 -10.15 -4.76
C PRO A 13 -4.65 -9.29 -3.65
N SER A 14 -3.61 -8.54 -4.00
CA SER A 14 -2.90 -7.67 -3.08
C SER A 14 -3.43 -6.24 -3.13
N VAL A 15 -3.64 -5.66 -1.95
CA VAL A 15 -4.01 -4.24 -1.77
C VAL A 15 -2.96 -3.54 -0.91
N LEU A 16 -2.55 -2.33 -1.30
CA LEU A 16 -1.65 -1.49 -0.52
C LEU A 16 -2.38 -0.27 0.04
N VAL A 17 -2.35 -0.07 1.35
CA VAL A 17 -2.88 1.14 2.00
C VAL A 17 -1.73 2.07 2.37
N THR A 18 -1.59 3.21 1.71
CA THR A 18 -0.56 4.19 2.11
C THR A 18 -1.00 4.91 3.38
N GLY A 19 -0.08 5.23 4.29
CA GLY A 19 -0.46 5.87 5.56
C GLY A 19 -1.38 5.01 6.43
N GLY A 20 -1.31 3.68 6.30
CA GLY A 20 -2.18 2.73 7.00
C GLY A 20 -2.04 2.71 8.53
N SER A 21 -0.96 3.28 9.08
CA SER A 21 -0.82 3.52 10.53
C SER A 21 -1.51 4.81 11.00
N GLY A 22 -1.97 5.66 10.08
CA GLY A 22 -2.62 6.92 10.39
C GLY A 22 -4.08 6.77 10.79
N TYR A 23 -4.69 7.88 11.22
CA TYR A 23 -6.05 7.90 11.76
C TYR A 23 -7.10 7.22 10.88
N LEU A 24 -7.15 7.57 9.58
CA LEU A 24 -8.06 6.93 8.62
C LEU A 24 -7.55 5.55 8.18
N GLY A 25 -6.24 5.48 7.88
CA GLY A 25 -5.60 4.28 7.33
C GLY A 25 -5.80 3.03 8.18
N GLN A 26 -5.75 3.15 9.51
CA GLN A 26 -5.91 1.99 10.40
C GLN A 26 -7.30 1.33 10.28
N PHE A 27 -8.35 2.13 10.05
CA PHE A 27 -9.70 1.62 9.88
C PHE A 27 -9.85 0.92 8.53
N VAL A 28 -9.28 1.51 7.48
CA VAL A 28 -9.23 0.90 6.14
C VAL A 28 -8.50 -0.44 6.17
N VAL A 29 -7.31 -0.50 6.79
CA VAL A 29 -6.54 -1.74 6.95
C VAL A 29 -7.35 -2.79 7.70
N ARG A 30 -7.95 -2.43 8.84
CA ARG A 30 -8.77 -3.34 9.64
C ARG A 30 -9.93 -3.91 8.83
N ASP A 31 -10.66 -3.06 8.11
CA ASP A 31 -11.86 -3.46 7.40
C ASP A 31 -11.50 -4.33 6.17
N LEU A 32 -10.42 -4.02 5.45
CA LEU A 32 -9.89 -4.88 4.38
C LEU A 32 -9.45 -6.25 4.91
N VAL A 33 -8.76 -6.31 6.05
CA VAL A 33 -8.37 -7.57 6.69
C VAL A 33 -9.59 -8.40 7.08
N ALA A 34 -10.63 -7.75 7.62
CA ALA A 34 -11.86 -8.43 8.03
C ALA A 34 -12.61 -9.09 6.87
N THR A 35 -12.41 -8.63 5.63
CA THR A 35 -13.00 -9.29 4.44
C THR A 35 -12.42 -10.68 4.17
N GLY A 36 -11.18 -10.95 4.60
CA GLY A 36 -10.45 -12.19 4.29
C GLY A 36 -10.14 -12.41 2.81
N TYR A 37 -10.45 -11.46 1.92
CA TYR A 37 -10.28 -11.59 0.47
C TYR A 37 -8.90 -11.12 -0.01
N TRP A 38 -8.32 -10.15 0.69
CA TRP A 38 -7.09 -9.46 0.27
C TRP A 38 -5.84 -9.97 1.01
N GLN A 39 -4.72 -10.01 0.30
CA GLN A 39 -3.41 -9.85 0.92
C GLN A 39 -3.18 -8.35 1.18
N VAL A 40 -3.13 -7.96 2.46
CA VAL A 40 -3.13 -6.54 2.83
C VAL A 40 -1.72 -6.07 3.15
N GLY A 41 -1.23 -5.09 2.39
CA GLY A 41 -0.05 -4.31 2.72
C GLY A 41 -0.44 -2.93 3.23
N TYR A 42 0.33 -2.34 4.12
CA TYR A 42 0.20 -0.93 4.43
C TYR A 42 1.51 -0.23 4.72
N THR A 43 1.54 1.09 4.53
CA THR A 43 2.73 1.89 4.79
C THR A 43 2.65 2.74 6.06
N TYR A 44 3.81 2.99 6.67
CA TYR A 44 3.97 3.89 7.80
C TYR A 44 5.27 4.70 7.67
N CYS A 45 5.30 5.88 8.30
CA CYS A 45 6.46 6.79 8.27
C CYS A 45 7.16 6.90 9.64
N SER A 46 6.55 6.40 10.72
CA SER A 46 7.11 6.41 12.07
C SER A 46 8.27 5.42 12.24
N THR A 47 9.13 5.66 13.23
CA THR A 47 10.25 4.77 13.59
C THR A 47 9.81 3.54 14.39
N SER A 48 8.64 3.56 15.01
CA SER A 48 8.08 2.40 15.72
C SER A 48 7.37 1.48 14.74
N ALA A 49 7.87 0.26 14.61
CA ALA A 49 7.19 -0.80 13.88
C ALA A 49 5.86 -1.15 14.56
N PRO A 50 4.81 -1.51 13.80
CA PRO A 50 3.55 -1.95 14.37
C PRO A 50 3.72 -3.23 15.19
N GLN A 51 3.24 -3.21 16.43
CA GLN A 51 3.39 -4.33 17.34
C GLN A 51 2.29 -5.36 17.07
N LYS A 52 2.69 -6.45 16.38
CA LYS A 52 1.89 -7.66 16.06
C LYS A 52 0.87 -7.47 14.93
N LEU A 53 1.19 -8.01 13.76
CA LEU A 53 0.34 -8.01 12.58
C LEU A 53 -0.40 -9.35 12.45
N PRO A 54 -1.62 -9.36 11.88
CA PRO A 54 -2.26 -10.59 11.43
C PRO A 54 -1.41 -11.31 10.35
N PRO A 55 -1.58 -12.63 10.15
CA PRO A 55 -0.75 -13.42 9.22
C PRO A 55 -0.79 -12.96 7.76
N ASN A 56 -1.90 -12.33 7.33
CA ASN A 56 -2.13 -11.84 5.98
C ASN A 56 -1.87 -10.33 5.83
N VAL A 57 -1.16 -9.72 6.79
CA VAL A 57 -0.88 -8.29 6.80
C VAL A 57 0.62 -8.03 6.81
N CYS A 58 1.08 -7.24 5.85
CA CYS A 58 2.44 -6.74 5.80
C CYS A 58 2.46 -5.24 6.08
N ALA A 59 3.43 -4.79 6.88
CA ALA A 59 3.65 -3.36 7.12
C ALA A 59 5.01 -2.96 6.55
N PHE A 60 5.05 -1.82 5.86
CA PHE A 60 6.24 -1.33 5.18
C PHE A 60 6.55 0.09 5.64
N GLN A 61 7.78 0.31 6.08
CA GLN A 61 8.24 1.67 6.33
C GLN A 61 8.51 2.34 4.98
N VAL A 62 7.75 3.38 4.64
CA VAL A 62 7.85 4.06 3.35
C VAL A 62 7.86 5.56 3.55
N ASN A 63 8.84 6.22 2.93
CA ASN A 63 8.80 7.66 2.75
C ASN A 63 8.21 7.96 1.37
N LEU A 64 6.94 8.41 1.34
CA LEU A 64 6.24 8.68 0.08
C LEU A 64 6.75 9.92 -0.66
N ALA A 65 7.39 10.86 0.05
CA ALA A 65 7.98 12.03 -0.57
C ALA A 65 9.23 11.69 -1.39
N THR A 66 9.99 10.66 -0.98
CA THR A 66 11.21 10.21 -1.68
C THR A 66 11.01 8.91 -2.45
N GLY A 67 9.96 8.15 -2.14
CA GLY A 67 9.72 6.80 -2.63
C GLY A 67 10.52 5.70 -1.94
N ALA A 68 11.34 6.03 -0.94
CA ALA A 68 12.13 5.02 -0.22
C ALA A 68 11.21 3.98 0.44
N GLY A 69 11.49 2.70 0.20
CA GLY A 69 10.69 1.56 0.69
C GLY A 69 9.55 1.12 -0.23
N LEU A 70 9.17 1.89 -1.27
CA LEU A 70 8.06 1.50 -2.18
C LEU A 70 8.37 0.22 -2.96
N GLN A 71 9.57 0.11 -3.52
CA GLN A 71 9.92 -1.05 -4.33
C GLN A 71 9.97 -2.34 -3.51
N GLU A 72 10.45 -2.26 -2.26
CA GLU A 72 10.45 -3.38 -1.31
C GLU A 72 9.02 -3.82 -0.97
N ALA A 73 8.13 -2.85 -0.71
CA ALA A 73 6.72 -3.11 -0.45
C ALA A 73 6.03 -3.82 -1.62
N LEU A 74 6.19 -3.30 -2.85
CA LEU A 74 5.61 -3.91 -4.05
C LEU A 74 6.21 -5.29 -4.34
N THR A 75 7.51 -5.48 -4.11
CA THR A 75 8.15 -6.79 -4.33
C THR A 75 7.63 -7.83 -3.33
N ALA A 76 7.47 -7.45 -2.06
CA ALA A 76 6.98 -8.34 -1.01
C ALA A 76 5.50 -8.72 -1.18
N LEU A 77 4.67 -7.79 -1.65
CA LEU A 77 3.24 -8.02 -1.91
C LEU A 77 2.96 -8.69 -3.27
N GLY A 78 3.96 -8.75 -4.15
CA GLY A 78 3.75 -9.13 -5.55
C GLY A 78 2.95 -8.08 -6.34
N ALA A 79 2.22 -8.51 -7.36
CA ALA A 79 1.42 -7.61 -8.19
C ALA A 79 0.26 -7.00 -7.39
N VAL A 80 0.42 -5.72 -7.00
CA VAL A 80 -0.63 -4.97 -6.29
C VAL A 80 -1.72 -4.58 -7.26
N SER A 81 -2.95 -5.02 -6.99
CA SER A 81 -4.13 -4.75 -7.84
C SER A 81 -4.86 -3.46 -7.46
N ALA A 82 -4.71 -3.01 -6.21
CA ALA A 82 -5.34 -1.80 -5.71
C ALA A 82 -4.45 -1.07 -4.71
N VAL A 83 -4.50 0.26 -4.73
CA VAL A 83 -3.85 1.13 -3.75
C VAL A 83 -4.88 2.09 -3.17
N VAL A 84 -4.97 2.15 -1.85
CA VAL A 84 -5.80 3.14 -1.13
C VAL A 84 -4.87 4.19 -0.52
N ASN A 85 -4.96 5.43 -1.00
CA ASN A 85 -4.06 6.49 -0.60
C ASN A 85 -4.54 7.23 0.67
N CYS A 86 -4.20 6.72 1.85
CA CYS A 86 -4.55 7.38 3.12
C CYS A 86 -3.43 8.26 3.70
N ALA A 87 -2.30 8.42 2.98
CA ALA A 87 -1.13 9.15 3.49
C ALA A 87 -1.24 10.68 3.46
N ALA A 88 -2.41 11.25 3.20
CA ALA A 88 -2.59 12.69 3.09
C ALA A 88 -2.35 13.44 4.41
N ILE A 89 -1.60 14.54 4.36
CA ILE A 89 -1.55 15.51 5.46
C ILE A 89 -2.83 16.36 5.37
N SER A 90 -3.79 16.06 6.24
CA SER A 90 -5.10 16.73 6.28
C SER A 90 -5.19 17.89 7.27
N GLN A 91 -4.12 18.18 8.00
CA GLN A 91 -4.10 19.29 8.98
C GLN A 91 -3.70 20.61 8.29
N PRO A 92 -4.61 21.60 8.19
CA PRO A 92 -4.33 22.89 7.54
C PRO A 92 -3.12 23.59 8.15
N ALA A 93 -2.98 23.54 9.47
CA ALA A 93 -1.87 24.15 10.20
C ALA A 93 -0.49 23.55 9.86
N VAL A 94 -0.42 22.28 9.45
CA VAL A 94 0.84 21.65 8.99
C VAL A 94 1.09 21.99 7.52
N CYS A 95 0.04 22.01 6.69
CA CYS A 95 0.11 22.45 5.30
C CYS A 95 0.53 23.91 5.12
N GLU A 96 0.10 24.81 6.01
CA GLU A 96 0.46 26.24 6.00
C GLU A 96 1.90 26.49 6.43
N ARG A 97 2.45 25.66 7.33
CA ARG A 97 3.84 25.78 7.82
C ARG A 97 4.87 25.23 6.84
N SER A 98 4.50 24.27 5.99
CA SER A 98 5.41 23.66 5.00
C SER A 98 4.64 23.13 3.78
N PRO A 99 4.26 24.01 2.84
CA PRO A 99 3.45 23.66 1.66
C PRO A 99 4.12 22.62 0.76
N ASP A 100 5.45 22.66 0.63
CA ASP A 100 6.20 21.74 -0.22
C ASP A 100 6.22 20.30 0.34
N THR A 101 6.27 20.15 1.66
CA THR A 101 6.16 18.85 2.34
C THR A 101 4.74 18.31 2.26
N ALA A 102 3.73 19.16 2.39
CA ALA A 102 2.34 18.77 2.17
C ALA A 102 2.11 18.35 0.70
N ARG A 103 2.69 19.06 -0.26
CA ARG A 103 2.55 18.77 -1.69
C ARG A 103 3.27 17.48 -2.11
N SER A 104 4.46 17.20 -1.58
CA SER A 104 5.21 15.98 -1.89
C SER A 104 4.58 14.71 -1.31
N VAL A 105 3.78 14.85 -0.24
CA VAL A 105 3.00 13.76 0.36
C VAL A 105 1.60 13.64 -0.28
N ASN A 106 0.95 14.76 -0.57
CA ASN A 106 -0.41 14.79 -1.14
C ASN A 106 -0.43 14.53 -2.66
N VAL A 107 0.68 14.77 -3.35
CA VAL A 107 0.87 14.40 -4.77
C VAL A 107 1.86 13.23 -4.82
N PRO A 108 1.36 11.98 -4.89
CA PRO A 108 2.18 10.80 -4.66
C PRO A 108 2.96 10.42 -5.94
N THR A 109 3.79 11.31 -6.48
CA THR A 109 4.54 11.10 -7.73
C THR A 109 5.43 9.86 -7.66
N ALA A 110 6.14 9.66 -6.54
CA ALA A 110 6.98 8.49 -6.33
C ALA A 110 6.18 7.18 -6.33
N LEU A 111 4.96 7.19 -5.75
CA LEU A 111 4.04 6.05 -5.79
C LEU A 111 3.60 5.76 -7.23
N LEU A 112 3.20 6.79 -7.98
CA LEU A 112 2.80 6.64 -9.38
C LEU A 112 3.94 6.07 -10.23
N SER A 113 5.17 6.55 -10.06
CA SER A 113 6.35 5.99 -10.74
C SER A 113 6.59 4.52 -10.36
N ALA A 114 6.44 4.16 -9.09
CA ALA A 114 6.60 2.78 -8.64
C ALA A 114 5.52 1.84 -9.23
N LEU A 115 4.27 2.29 -9.29
CA LEU A 115 3.17 1.55 -9.91
C LEU A 115 3.33 1.42 -11.42
N HIS A 116 3.85 2.45 -12.10
CA HIS A 116 4.19 2.35 -13.51
C HIS A 116 5.25 1.27 -13.76
N GLY A 117 6.33 1.26 -12.97
CA GLY A 117 7.34 0.22 -13.05
C GLY A 117 6.80 -1.18 -12.70
N GLN A 118 5.86 -1.29 -11.76
CA GLN A 118 5.17 -2.57 -11.52
C GLN A 118 4.41 -3.03 -12.76
N ARG A 119 3.65 -2.14 -13.40
CA ARG A 119 2.88 -2.45 -14.61
C ARG A 119 3.78 -2.97 -15.72
N GLU A 120 4.93 -2.35 -15.94
CA GLU A 120 5.93 -2.80 -16.92
C GLU A 120 6.47 -4.21 -16.59
N ARG A 121 6.71 -4.51 -15.31
CA ARG A 121 7.28 -5.81 -14.88
C ARG A 121 6.26 -6.94 -14.82
N THR A 122 5.01 -6.64 -14.49
CA THR A 122 3.99 -7.64 -14.12
C THR A 122 2.76 -7.65 -15.03
N GLY A 123 2.58 -6.61 -15.85
CA GLY A 123 1.35 -6.39 -16.62
C GLY A 123 0.15 -5.92 -15.77
N CYS A 124 0.28 -5.86 -14.45
CA CYS A 124 -0.80 -5.48 -13.54
C CYS A 124 -0.91 -3.95 -13.42
N GLU A 125 -2.07 -3.41 -13.78
CA GLU A 125 -2.41 -2.00 -13.57
C GLU A 125 -3.22 -1.84 -12.28
N ALA A 126 -2.60 -1.23 -11.27
CA ALA A 126 -3.24 -1.01 -9.99
C ALA A 126 -4.29 0.10 -10.08
N VAL A 127 -5.48 -0.14 -9.52
CA VAL A 127 -6.46 0.93 -9.29
C VAL A 127 -5.99 1.77 -8.11
N LEU A 128 -5.83 3.07 -8.30
CA LEU A 128 -5.51 4.02 -7.24
C LEU A 128 -6.80 4.72 -6.77
N VAL A 129 -7.09 4.59 -5.48
CA VAL A 129 -8.25 5.16 -4.77
C VAL A 129 -7.81 6.21 -3.77
#